data_AF-A0A6I9V0W3-F1
#
_entry.id   AF-A0A6I9V0W3-F1
#
_cell.length_a   1.000
_cell.length_b   1.000
_cell.length_c   1.000
_cell.angle_alpha   90.00
_cell.angle_beta   90.00
_cell.angle_gamma   90.00
#
_symmetry.space_group_name_H-M   'P 1'
#
loop_
_entity.id
_entity.type
_entity.pdbx_description
1 polymer ?
#
loop_
_entity_poly.entity_id
_entity_poly.type
_entity_poly.pdbx_seq_one_letter_code
_entity_poly.pdbx_strand_id
1 'polypeptide(L)'
;MEGSQGGGSEREKSNSSSSTTPVSAVATFWKDFKKASNEEKLVLFNSLLKGYQEEVDKLTKRAKFGENACLNIYQKLYEAPDPYPVLTSIAEDAKLSELESENRKMKVELEEFRTESTYLKNQQATIRRLEERTRQLEQQLEEKVKEIVDIKQRNMAEENQKTMEVLKEWYHVNCNLQGHFTFMVVSQC
;
A
#
# COMPACT_ATOMS: atom_id res chain seq x y z
N MET A 1 -21.56 9.26 -6.08
CA MET A 1 -21.62 10.23 -4.97
C MET A 1 -20.35 10.06 -4.18
N GLU A 2 -19.40 10.97 -4.34
CA GLU A 2 -18.36 11.34 -3.37
C GLU A 2 -17.43 12.33 -4.09
N GLY A 3 -17.61 13.61 -3.78
CA GLY A 3 -16.76 14.70 -4.23
C GLY A 3 -16.04 15.25 -3.01
N SER A 4 -14.71 15.22 -3.07
CA SER A 4 -13.76 15.62 -2.02
C SER A 4 -14.04 17.02 -1.44
N GLN A 5 -13.94 17.09 -0.11
CA GLN A 5 -13.78 18.33 0.66
C GLN A 5 -12.44 18.99 0.33
N GLY A 6 -12.51 20.18 -0.27
CA GLY A 6 -11.38 21.11 -0.36
C GLY A 6 -11.19 21.85 0.96
N GLY A 7 -9.98 21.77 1.51
CA GLY A 7 -9.58 22.48 2.71
C GLY A 7 -9.37 23.98 2.48
N GLY A 8 -9.96 24.80 3.36
CA GLY A 8 -9.58 26.19 3.56
C GLY A 8 -8.75 26.30 4.83
N SER A 9 -7.42 26.39 4.69
CA SER A 9 -6.54 26.82 5.77
C SER A 9 -6.34 28.31 5.63
N GLU A 10 -7.04 29.07 6.47
CA GLU A 10 -6.85 30.52 6.62
C GLU A 10 -5.44 30.76 7.14
N ARG A 11 -4.56 31.15 6.23
CA ARG A 11 -3.19 31.58 6.54
C ARG A 11 -3.30 32.99 7.08
N GLU A 12 -3.19 33.14 8.41
CA GLU A 12 -2.99 34.42 9.07
C GLU A 12 -1.83 35.17 8.40
N LYS A 13 -2.18 36.28 7.75
CA LYS A 13 -1.24 37.18 7.11
C LYS A 13 -0.53 37.94 8.23
N SER A 14 0.63 37.43 8.63
CA SER A 14 1.58 38.14 9.48
C SER A 14 1.89 39.48 8.83
N ASN A 15 1.38 40.53 9.46
CA ASN A 15 1.56 41.91 9.03
C ASN A 15 3.02 42.28 9.30
N SER A 16 3.90 41.97 8.34
CA SER A 16 5.26 42.47 8.30
C SER A 16 5.17 43.99 8.22
N SER A 17 5.27 44.65 9.37
CA SER A 17 5.40 46.10 9.45
C SER A 17 6.72 46.47 8.80
N SER A 18 6.59 46.80 7.52
CA SER A 18 7.55 47.51 6.71
C SER A 18 8.20 48.60 7.56
N SER A 19 9.53 48.53 7.59
CA SER A 19 10.51 49.47 8.10
C SER A 19 10.42 50.81 7.36
N THR A 20 9.26 51.44 7.43
CA THR A 20 9.01 52.81 7.05
C THR A 20 9.03 53.57 8.37
N THR A 21 10.15 54.22 8.69
CA THR A 21 10.18 55.20 9.77
C THR A 21 9.01 56.17 9.54
N PRO A 22 7.97 56.18 10.37
CA PRO A 22 6.91 57.15 10.24
C PRO A 22 7.59 58.51 10.38
N VAL A 23 7.42 59.39 9.40
CA VAL A 23 7.85 60.78 9.55
C VAL A 23 7.21 61.26 10.85
N SER A 24 8.03 61.56 11.87
CA SER A 24 7.48 61.88 13.19
C SER A 24 6.54 63.07 13.05
N ALA A 25 5.41 63.06 13.77
CA ALA A 25 4.46 64.18 13.74
C ALA A 25 5.16 65.51 14.07
N VAL A 26 6.24 65.45 14.84
CA VAL A 26 7.13 66.57 15.14
C VAL A 26 7.84 67.10 13.89
N ALA A 27 8.32 66.23 13.01
CA ALA A 27 8.96 66.62 11.76
C ALA A 27 7.98 67.28 10.77
N THR A 28 6.69 66.93 10.81
CA THR A 28 5.65 67.63 10.04
C THR A 28 5.30 68.97 10.69
N PHE A 29 5.04 68.99 12.01
CA PHE A 29 4.76 70.24 12.74
C PHE A 29 5.90 71.26 12.65
N TRP A 30 7.17 70.82 12.62
CA TRP A 30 8.32 71.70 12.45
C TRP A 30 8.37 72.35 11.06
N LYS A 31 7.98 71.62 10.02
CA LYS A 31 7.92 72.16 8.65
C LYS A 31 6.81 73.20 8.52
N ASP A 32 5.67 72.96 9.14
CA ASP A 32 4.52 73.88 9.11
C ASP A 32 4.79 75.13 9.96
N PHE A 33 5.41 74.97 11.13
CA PHE A 33 5.88 76.07 11.98
C PHE A 33 6.87 76.99 11.25
N LYS A 34 7.77 76.44 10.43
CA LYS A 34 8.71 77.25 9.63
C LYS A 34 8.02 78.10 8.56
N LYS A 35 6.91 77.64 8.00
CA LYS A 35 6.17 78.31 6.91
C LYS A 35 5.13 79.32 7.40
N ALA A 36 4.74 79.25 8.68
CA ALA A 36 3.73 80.10 9.29
C ALA A 36 4.19 81.57 9.47
N SER A 37 3.22 82.49 9.46
CA SER A 37 3.41 83.91 9.79
C SER A 37 3.75 84.11 11.29
N ASN A 38 4.16 85.31 11.70
CA ASN A 38 4.59 85.55 13.09
C ASN A 38 3.46 85.36 14.12
N GLU A 39 2.23 85.76 13.77
CA GLU A 39 1.05 85.59 14.61
C GLU A 39 0.67 84.09 14.75
N GLU A 40 0.78 83.32 13.65
CA GLU A 40 0.48 81.88 13.63
C GLU A 40 1.56 81.03 14.33
N LYS A 41 2.83 81.45 14.28
CA LYS A 41 3.92 80.77 14.99
C LYS A 41 3.67 80.72 16.50
N LEU A 42 3.16 81.79 17.10
CA LEU A 42 2.87 81.81 18.55
C LEU A 42 1.81 80.76 18.93
N VAL A 43 0.83 80.52 18.05
CA VAL A 43 -0.20 79.49 18.23
C VAL A 43 0.38 78.08 18.04
N LEU A 44 1.18 77.88 17.00
CA LEU A 44 1.77 76.58 16.65
C LEU A 44 2.88 76.14 17.61
N PHE A 45 3.55 77.07 18.30
CA PHE A 45 4.68 76.78 19.18
C PHE A 45 4.32 75.81 20.31
N ASN A 46 3.16 76.01 20.96
CA ASN A 46 2.69 75.13 22.02
C ASN A 46 2.39 73.71 21.51
N SER A 47 1.80 73.60 20.33
CA SER A 47 1.54 72.32 19.67
C SER A 47 2.83 71.59 19.32
N LEU A 48 3.82 72.32 18.80
CA LEU A 48 5.14 71.79 18.47
C LEU A 48 5.88 71.25 19.71
N LEU A 49 5.91 72.02 20.81
CA LEU A 49 6.52 71.59 22.07
C LEU A 49 5.85 70.31 22.61
N LYS A 50 4.52 70.26 22.58
CA LYS A 50 3.76 69.07 22.99
C LYS A 50 4.10 67.87 22.10
N GLY A 51 4.23 68.07 20.80
CA GLY A 51 4.68 67.03 19.86
C GLY A 51 6.07 66.49 20.21
N TYR A 52 7.04 67.36 20.50
CA TYR A 52 8.38 66.93 20.93
C TYR A 52 8.34 66.11 22.23
N GLN A 53 7.54 66.54 23.21
CA GLN A 53 7.36 65.80 24.47
C GLN A 53 6.78 64.40 24.22
N GLU A 54 5.72 64.30 23.41
CA GLU A 54 5.11 63.02 23.07
C GLU A 54 6.08 62.08 22.34
N GLU A 55 6.94 62.61 21.46
CA GLU A 55 7.96 61.82 20.76
C GLU A 55 9.05 61.33 21.72
N VAL A 56 9.52 62.18 22.63
CA VAL A 56 10.47 61.78 23.70
C VAL A 56 9.87 60.71 24.59
N ASP A 57 8.60 60.85 25.00
CA ASP A 57 7.91 59.86 25.82
C ASP A 57 7.74 58.53 25.07
N LYS A 58 7.41 58.56 23.77
CA LYS A 58 7.31 57.36 22.92
C LYS A 58 8.65 56.66 22.81
N LEU A 59 9.72 57.40 22.53
CA LEU A 59 11.08 56.86 22.46
C LEU A 59 11.50 56.22 23.79
N THR A 60 11.21 56.90 24.90
CA THR A 60 11.50 56.41 26.26
C THR A 60 10.72 55.14 26.58
N LYS A 61 9.42 55.09 26.24
CA LYS A 61 8.58 53.89 26.40
C LYS A 61 9.11 52.73 25.56
N ARG A 62 9.49 52.98 24.32
CA ARG A 62 10.05 51.95 23.42
C ARG A 62 11.39 51.42 23.92
N ALA A 63 12.27 52.30 24.42
CA ALA A 63 13.55 51.91 25.00
C ALA A 63 13.34 51.02 26.23
N LYS A 64 12.51 51.46 27.19
CA LYS A 64 12.17 50.67 28.40
C LYS A 64 11.51 49.34 28.06
N PHE A 65 10.66 49.30 27.03
CA PHE A 65 10.05 48.05 26.58
C PHE A 65 11.11 47.08 26.04
N GLY A 66 12.05 47.57 25.21
CA GLY A 66 13.15 46.76 24.68
C GLY A 66 14.06 46.22 25.79
N GLU A 67 14.48 47.07 26.72
CA GLU A 67 15.30 46.67 27.88
C GLU A 67 14.62 45.59 28.72
N ASN A 68 13.33 45.79 29.04
CA ASN A 68 12.56 44.79 29.78
C ASN A 68 12.40 43.49 28.99
N ALA A 69 12.18 43.54 27.67
CA ALA A 69 12.07 42.34 26.85
C ALA A 69 13.37 41.54 26.84
N CYS A 70 14.52 42.21 26.70
CA CYS A 70 15.84 41.59 26.79
C CYS A 70 16.07 40.94 28.16
N LEU A 71 15.78 41.64 29.25
CA LEU A 71 15.93 41.11 30.61
C LEU A 71 15.02 39.92 30.87
N ASN A 72 13.76 39.97 30.42
CA ASN A 72 12.82 38.86 30.55
C ASN A 72 13.30 37.59 29.84
N ILE A 73 13.85 37.71 28.62
CA ILE A 73 14.40 36.57 27.89
C ILE A 73 15.65 36.04 28.60
N TYR A 74 16.55 36.94 29.00
CA TYR A 74 17.77 36.57 29.72
C TYR A 74 17.45 35.80 31.00
N GLN A 75 16.51 36.28 31.82
CA GLN A 75 16.11 35.63 33.05
C GLN A 75 15.58 34.21 32.81
N LYS A 76 14.68 34.04 31.83
CA LYS A 76 14.13 32.72 31.48
C LYS A 76 15.20 31.73 31.02
N LEU A 77 16.20 32.19 30.29
CA LEU A 77 17.31 31.35 29.83
C LEU A 77 18.28 31.03 30.98
N TYR A 78 18.52 31.99 31.88
CA TYR A 78 19.42 31.82 33.03
C TYR A 78 18.83 30.89 34.09
N GLU A 79 17.52 30.95 34.32
CA GLU A 79 16.80 30.08 35.26
C GLU A 79 16.48 28.70 34.68
N ALA A 80 16.67 28.50 33.37
CA ALA A 80 16.40 27.22 32.74
C ALA A 80 17.37 26.15 33.30
N PRO A 81 16.86 24.95 33.66
CA PRO A 81 17.71 23.86 34.10
C PRO A 81 18.66 23.43 32.97
N ASP A 82 19.83 22.92 33.35
CA ASP A 82 20.80 22.34 32.41
C ASP A 82 20.13 21.24 31.56
N PRO A 83 20.17 21.32 30.21
CA PRO A 83 19.59 20.30 29.35
C PRO A 83 20.42 19.01 29.27
N TYR A 84 21.71 19.03 29.64
CA TYR A 84 22.62 17.89 29.48
C TYR A 84 22.16 16.60 30.19
N PRO A 85 21.66 16.63 31.44
CA PRO A 85 21.17 15.43 32.13
C PRO A 85 20.01 14.76 31.41
N VAL A 86 19.07 15.55 30.87
CA VAL A 86 17.93 15.03 30.10
C VAL A 86 18.41 14.38 28.82
N LEU A 87 19.30 15.04 28.07
CA LEU A 87 19.86 14.47 26.84
C LEU A 87 20.63 13.17 27.09
N THR A 88 21.41 13.12 28.16
CA THR A 88 22.14 11.92 28.56
C THR A 88 21.19 10.78 28.91
N SER A 89 20.13 11.06 29.68
CA SER A 89 19.13 10.04 30.03
C SER A 89 18.40 9.45 28.83
N ILE A 90 18.17 10.25 27.78
CA ILE A 90 17.54 9.79 26.53
C ILE A 90 18.55 8.96 25.72
N ALA A 91 19.81 9.39 25.66
CA ALA A 91 20.87 8.66 24.96
C ALA A 91 21.18 7.30 25.63
N GLU A 92 21.07 7.23 26.95
CA GLU A 92 21.26 6.03 27.76
C GLU A 92 19.95 5.26 27.99
N ASP A 93 18.84 5.67 27.38
CA ASP A 93 17.54 5.03 27.56
C ASP A 93 17.56 3.60 27.00
N ALA A 94 17.82 2.64 27.90
CA ALA A 94 17.85 1.23 27.61
C ALA A 94 16.55 0.76 26.93
N LYS A 95 15.41 1.36 27.28
CA LYS A 95 14.12 1.03 26.67
C LYS A 95 14.07 1.42 25.20
N LEU A 96 14.66 2.55 24.83
CA LEU A 96 14.76 2.97 23.44
C LEU A 96 15.64 2.01 22.64
N SER A 97 16.78 1.60 23.21
CA SER A 97 17.66 0.58 22.60
C SER A 97 16.98 -0.79 22.47
N GLU A 98 16.22 -1.22 23.46
CA GLU A 98 15.45 -2.48 23.42
C GLU A 98 14.38 -2.45 22.33
N LEU A 99 13.60 -1.38 22.26
CA LEU A 99 12.57 -1.19 21.23
C LEU A 99 13.18 -1.15 19.83
N GLU A 100 14.33 -0.50 19.64
CA GLU A 100 15.04 -0.53 18.37
C GLU A 100 15.49 -1.94 17.98
N SER A 101 16.01 -2.71 18.93
CA SER A 101 16.43 -4.09 18.71
C SER A 101 15.25 -4.99 18.34
N GLU A 102 14.14 -4.87 19.06
CA GLU A 102 12.90 -5.60 18.79
C GLU A 102 12.32 -5.23 17.42
N ASN A 103 12.33 -3.94 17.05
CA ASN A 103 11.91 -3.48 15.74
C ASN A 103 12.76 -4.08 14.61
N ARG A 104 14.09 -4.19 14.82
CA ARG A 104 14.98 -4.86 13.86
C ARG A 104 14.67 -6.35 13.74
N LYS A 105 14.46 -7.05 14.86
CA LYS A 105 14.08 -8.48 14.85
C LYS A 105 12.77 -8.72 14.11
N MET A 106 11.74 -7.95 14.44
CA MET A 106 10.44 -8.05 13.77
C MET A 106 10.55 -7.81 12.26
N LYS A 107 11.38 -6.85 11.82
CA LYS A 107 11.61 -6.62 10.38
C LYS A 107 12.26 -7.81 9.68
N VAL A 108 13.20 -8.49 10.33
CA VAL A 108 13.85 -9.68 9.80
C VAL A 108 12.85 -10.82 9.70
N GLU A 109 12.11 -11.13 10.78
CA GLU A 109 11.10 -12.19 10.79
C GLU A 109 10.02 -11.96 9.72
N LEU A 110 9.58 -10.71 9.53
CA LEU A 110 8.59 -10.36 8.53
C LEU A 110 9.11 -10.59 7.11
N GLU A 111 10.40 -10.32 6.86
CA GLU A 111 11.01 -10.61 5.56
C GLU A 111 11.19 -12.12 5.33
N GLU A 112 11.58 -12.87 6.36
CA GLU A 112 11.63 -14.33 6.32
C GLU A 112 10.25 -14.92 5.96
N PHE A 113 9.18 -14.51 6.65
CA PHE A 113 7.83 -14.94 6.33
C PHE A 113 7.37 -14.55 4.92
N ARG A 114 7.78 -13.39 4.41
CA ARG A 114 7.49 -13.00 3.01
C ARG A 114 8.17 -13.92 2.01
N THR A 115 9.44 -14.24 2.25
CA THR A 115 10.18 -15.16 1.38
C THR A 115 9.59 -16.55 1.42
N GLU A 116 9.25 -17.07 2.60
CA GLU A 116 8.60 -18.37 2.78
C GLU A 116 7.23 -18.41 2.12
N SER A 117 6.40 -17.37 2.29
CA SER A 117 5.09 -17.28 1.62
C SER A 117 5.21 -17.34 0.09
N THR A 118 6.22 -16.68 -0.47
CA THR A 118 6.48 -16.71 -1.91
C THR A 118 6.94 -18.09 -2.36
N TYR A 119 7.82 -18.72 -1.59
CA TYR A 119 8.30 -20.08 -1.84
C TYR A 119 7.15 -21.10 -1.82
N LEU A 120 6.28 -21.05 -0.80
CA LEU A 120 5.12 -21.91 -0.68
C LEU A 120 4.12 -21.73 -1.83
N LYS A 121 3.88 -20.49 -2.28
CA LYS A 121 3.04 -20.23 -3.46
C LYS A 121 3.61 -20.88 -4.73
N ASN A 122 4.93 -20.81 -4.92
CA ASN A 122 5.60 -21.45 -6.06
C ASN A 122 5.53 -22.99 -5.98
N GLN A 123 5.69 -23.55 -4.79
CA GLN A 123 5.50 -24.99 -4.57
C GLN A 123 4.05 -25.41 -4.86
N GLN A 124 3.06 -24.64 -4.40
CA GLN A 124 1.65 -24.91 -4.64
C GLN A 124 1.31 -24.89 -6.15
N ALA A 125 1.91 -23.97 -6.91
CA ALA A 125 1.77 -23.95 -8.37
C ALA A 125 2.36 -25.21 -9.03
N THR A 126 3.49 -25.70 -8.51
CA THR A 126 4.13 -26.93 -9.00
C THR A 126 3.29 -28.16 -8.68
N ILE A 127 2.77 -28.28 -7.46
CA ILE A 127 1.88 -29.38 -7.04
C ILE A 127 0.65 -29.45 -7.96
N ARG A 128 -0.03 -28.32 -8.20
CA ARG A 128 -1.19 -28.28 -9.10
C ARG A 128 -0.88 -28.78 -10.51
N ARG A 129 0.29 -28.43 -11.06
CA ARG A 129 0.73 -28.91 -12.39
C ARG A 129 0.99 -30.41 -12.39
N LEU A 130 1.59 -30.94 -11.32
CA LEU A 130 1.87 -32.36 -11.20
C LEU A 130 0.58 -33.17 -11.02
N GLU A 131 -0.35 -32.72 -10.17
CA GLU A 131 -1.66 -33.33 -10.00
C GLU A 131 -2.44 -33.39 -11.31
N GLU A 132 -2.44 -32.31 -12.09
CA GLU A 132 -3.09 -32.27 -13.40
C GLU A 132 -2.44 -33.25 -14.38
N ARG A 133 -1.11 -33.35 -14.39
CA ARG A 133 -0.41 -34.32 -15.24
C ARG A 133 -0.71 -35.77 -14.84
N THR A 134 -0.79 -36.07 -13.55
CA THR A 134 -1.18 -37.39 -13.06
C THR A 134 -2.59 -37.74 -13.53
N ARG A 135 -3.54 -36.82 -13.38
CA ARG A 135 -4.92 -37.01 -13.83
C ARG A 135 -5.03 -37.28 -15.32
N GLN A 136 -4.25 -36.56 -16.14
CA GLN A 136 -4.21 -36.78 -17.59
C GLN A 136 -3.64 -38.16 -17.94
N LEU A 137 -2.60 -38.62 -17.25
CA LEU A 137 -2.03 -39.94 -17.45
C LEU A 137 -3.00 -41.06 -17.04
N GLU A 138 -3.73 -40.88 -15.94
CA GLU A 138 -4.79 -41.80 -15.50
C GLU A 138 -5.89 -41.93 -16.55
N GLN A 139 -6.37 -40.79 -17.09
CA GLN A 139 -7.38 -40.79 -18.16
C GLN A 139 -6.88 -41.48 -19.43
N GLN A 140 -5.65 -41.20 -19.86
CA GLN A 140 -5.05 -41.87 -21.03
C GLN A 140 -4.92 -43.37 -20.83
N LEU A 141 -4.62 -43.83 -19.61
CA LEU A 141 -4.55 -45.24 -19.29
C LEU A 141 -5.93 -45.88 -19.37
N GLU A 142 -6.95 -45.24 -18.81
CA GLU A 142 -8.33 -45.73 -18.82
C GLU A 142 -8.89 -45.82 -20.25
N GLU A 143 -8.63 -44.82 -21.10
CA GLU A 143 -8.97 -44.84 -22.53
C GLU A 143 -8.28 -45.99 -23.28
N LYS A 144 -6.97 -46.20 -23.05
CA LYS A 144 -6.22 -47.31 -23.67
C LYS A 144 -6.74 -48.66 -23.21
N VAL A 145 -7.06 -48.82 -21.92
CA VAL A 145 -7.63 -50.06 -21.40
C VAL A 145 -8.98 -50.33 -22.04
N LYS A 146 -9.84 -49.32 -22.16
CA LYS A 146 -11.13 -49.42 -22.83
C LYS A 146 -10.97 -49.83 -24.30
N GLU A 147 -10.06 -49.19 -25.04
CA GLU A 147 -9.78 -49.53 -26.43
C GLU A 147 -9.32 -51.00 -26.58
N ILE A 148 -8.41 -51.46 -25.72
CA ILE A 148 -7.93 -52.85 -25.72
C ILE A 148 -9.08 -53.82 -25.45
N VAL A 149 -9.95 -53.51 -24.48
CA VAL A 149 -11.12 -54.34 -24.16
C VAL A 149 -12.09 -54.40 -25.35
N ASP A 150 -12.39 -53.25 -25.97
CA ASP A 150 -13.29 -53.17 -27.12
C ASP A 150 -12.75 -53.95 -28.33
N ILE A 151 -11.44 -53.87 -28.61
CA ILE A 151 -10.78 -54.67 -29.65
C ILE A 151 -10.90 -56.16 -29.32
N LYS A 152 -10.58 -56.55 -28.08
CA LYS A 152 -10.60 -57.96 -27.68
C LYS A 152 -12.01 -58.54 -27.70
N GLN A 153 -13.01 -57.76 -27.32
CA GLN A 153 -14.42 -58.17 -27.37
C GLN A 153 -14.92 -58.35 -28.80
N ARG A 154 -14.53 -57.46 -29.74
CA ARG A 154 -14.79 -57.65 -31.18
C ARG A 154 -14.14 -58.91 -31.72
N ASN A 155 -12.85 -59.12 -31.44
CA ASN A 155 -12.13 -60.31 -31.89
C ASN A 155 -12.76 -61.61 -31.36
N MET A 156 -13.11 -61.66 -30.07
CA MET A 156 -13.79 -62.82 -29.49
C MET A 156 -15.17 -63.06 -30.12
N ALA A 157 -15.92 -62.00 -30.43
CA ALA A 157 -17.21 -62.12 -31.11
C ALA A 157 -17.05 -62.70 -32.53
N GLU A 158 -16.05 -62.22 -33.28
CA GLU A 158 -15.71 -62.73 -34.62
C GLU A 158 -15.26 -64.21 -34.58
N GLU A 159 -14.42 -64.60 -33.61
CA GLU A 159 -13.99 -65.99 -33.43
C GLU A 159 -15.16 -66.92 -33.06
N ASN A 160 -16.03 -66.47 -32.15
CA ASN A 160 -17.24 -67.20 -31.78
C ASN A 160 -18.19 -67.35 -32.98
N GLN A 161 -18.36 -66.30 -33.79
CA GLN A 161 -19.18 -66.35 -34.99
C GLN A 161 -18.62 -67.38 -35.99
N LYS A 162 -17.32 -67.35 -36.28
CA LYS A 162 -16.66 -68.34 -37.16
C LYS A 162 -16.84 -69.76 -36.63
N THR A 163 -16.68 -69.97 -35.33
CA THR A 163 -16.89 -71.28 -34.69
C THR A 163 -18.33 -71.76 -34.86
N MET A 164 -19.31 -70.87 -34.68
CA MET A 164 -20.73 -71.18 -34.89
C MET A 164 -21.06 -71.50 -36.36
N GLU A 165 -20.43 -70.81 -37.32
CA GLU A 165 -20.59 -71.09 -38.75
C GLU A 165 -20.06 -72.48 -39.10
N VAL A 166 -18.84 -72.83 -38.64
CA VAL A 166 -18.26 -74.18 -38.83
C VAL A 166 -19.14 -75.27 -38.22
N LEU A 167 -19.68 -75.04 -37.01
CA LEU A 167 -20.60 -76.00 -36.39
C LEU A 167 -21.89 -76.17 -37.22
N LYS A 168 -22.48 -75.08 -37.72
CA LYS A 168 -23.67 -75.14 -38.58
C LYS A 168 -23.40 -75.92 -39.87
N GLU A 169 -22.27 -75.65 -40.52
CA GLU A 169 -21.84 -76.40 -41.71
C GLU A 169 -21.69 -77.89 -41.40
N TRP A 170 -21.04 -78.23 -40.28
CA TRP A 170 -20.88 -79.61 -39.82
C TRP A 170 -22.23 -80.31 -39.61
N TYR A 171 -23.17 -79.66 -38.91
CA TYR A 171 -24.53 -80.20 -38.72
C TYR A 171 -25.27 -80.38 -40.04
N HIS A 172 -25.15 -79.43 -40.98
CA HIS A 172 -25.79 -79.51 -42.28
C HIS A 172 -25.25 -80.69 -43.11
N VAL A 173 -23.93 -80.85 -43.16
CA VAL A 173 -23.27 -81.98 -43.84
C VAL A 173 -23.68 -83.31 -43.20
N ASN A 174 -23.66 -83.42 -41.87
CA ASN A 174 -24.03 -84.63 -41.16
C ASN A 174 -25.50 -85.03 -41.43
N CYS A 175 -26.43 -84.05 -41.39
CA CYS A 175 -27.84 -84.27 -41.71
C CYS A 175 -28.03 -84.77 -43.16
N ASN A 176 -27.32 -84.17 -44.13
CA ASN A 176 -27.35 -84.63 -45.52
C ASN A 176 -26.81 -86.06 -45.67
N LEU A 177 -25.71 -86.42 -45.00
CA LEU A 177 -25.18 -87.79 -45.01
C LEU A 177 -26.18 -88.79 -44.40
N GLN A 178 -26.78 -88.45 -43.25
CA GLN A 178 -27.73 -89.33 -42.58
C GLN A 178 -29.02 -89.51 -43.40
N GLY A 179 -29.49 -88.46 -44.07
CA GLY A 179 -30.58 -88.55 -45.04
C GLY A 179 -30.25 -89.46 -46.22
N HIS A 180 -29.06 -89.32 -46.80
CA HIS A 180 -28.59 -90.17 -47.90
C HIS A 180 -28.45 -91.64 -47.49
N PHE A 181 -27.92 -91.91 -46.28
CA PHE A 181 -27.82 -93.25 -45.73
C PHE A 181 -29.21 -93.88 -45.49
N THR A 182 -30.14 -93.13 -44.91
CA THR A 182 -31.52 -93.59 -44.69
C THR A 182 -32.23 -93.90 -46.02
N PHE A 183 -32.06 -93.05 -47.03
CA PHE A 183 -32.61 -93.26 -48.37
C PHE A 183 -32.07 -94.53 -49.03
N MET A 184 -30.76 -94.79 -48.97
CA MET A 184 -30.16 -96.02 -49.50
C MET A 184 -30.70 -97.28 -48.80
N VAL A 185 -30.83 -97.24 -47.47
CA VAL A 185 -31.33 -98.39 -46.70
C VAL A 185 -32.80 -98.68 -47.02
N VAL A 186 -33.64 -97.64 -47.18
CA VAL A 186 -35.06 -97.80 -47.54
C VAL A 186 -35.22 -98.28 -48.99
N SER A 187 -34.38 -97.82 -49.93
CA SER A 187 -34.48 -98.18 -51.35
C SER A 187 -34.00 -99.61 -51.66
N GLN A 188 -33.35 -100.30 -50.71
CA GLN A 188 -32.89 -101.69 -50.84
C GLN A 188 -33.84 -102.72 -50.18
N CYS A 189 -34.88 -102.26 -49.49
CA CYS A 189 -35.99 -103.08 -48.96
C CYS A 189 -37.18 -103.07 -49.93
#